data_AF-A0AAD5QX17-F1
#
_entry.id   AF-A0AAD5QX17-F1
#
_cell.length_a   1.000
_cell.length_b   1.000
_cell.length_c   1.000
_cell.angle_alpha   90.00
_cell.angle_beta   90.00
_cell.angle_gamma   90.00
#
_symmetry.space_group_name_H-M   'P 1'
#
loop_
_entity.id
_entity.type
_entity.pdbx_description
1 polymer ?
#
loop_
_entity_poly.entity_id
_entity_poly.type
_entity_poly.pdbx_seq_one_letter_code
_entity_poly.pdbx_strand_id
1 'polypeptide(L)'
;MSSVVKPYYLPLSFSEAVCVPTNVQRTKSFWIFISFLSFFVLWSILATIMDYYLHMCKTYKTKATTAVRAFLAFSFYSNGAALLNVSPLKEGILRSLASIRFISMTWVAAGHSIAAATLSESLLPTAALWNPLLSTTISNGFLSVDTFFLLSGILVAYLFFKSRPSLKFVKNPITWVLYYVHRYLRLTPPMMLFIWFYVITLPFTNGPWIAAVPMDKRLGAVQGRLRGCQQHWWRDMLYINNFFTDSEDCYGITWYLAVDMQLYIVAPAFLIALYISPLVGYTVLLLCSGASVVYTYLITYRDDLPAISLTKFRDRNGELFSTEFYKLPWTRCPPYLIGIGVGYFLLKSKQGDRKFLRWR
;
A
#
# COMPACT_ATOMS: atom_id res chain seq x y z
N MET A 1 -5.43 57.28 -19.89
CA MET A 1 -6.52 56.33 -20.22
C MET A 1 -6.19 55.73 -21.59
N SER A 2 -6.25 54.39 -21.71
CA SER A 2 -5.95 53.54 -22.89
C SER A 2 -4.47 53.12 -23.15
N SER A 3 -3.88 52.36 -22.23
CA SER A 3 -2.86 51.37 -22.63
C SER A 3 -3.59 50.14 -23.18
N VAL A 4 -3.85 50.15 -24.48
CA VAL A 4 -4.42 49.02 -25.23
C VAL A 4 -3.45 47.85 -25.11
N VAL A 5 -3.80 46.86 -24.29
CA VAL A 5 -3.17 45.53 -24.30
C VAL A 5 -3.42 44.98 -25.70
N LYS A 6 -2.40 44.98 -26.57
CA LYS A 6 -2.48 44.30 -27.87
C LYS A 6 -2.81 42.83 -27.58
N PRO A 7 -3.90 42.27 -28.13
CA PRO A 7 -4.15 40.84 -28.00
C PRO A 7 -3.03 40.11 -28.74
N TYR A 8 -2.07 39.58 -27.99
CA TYR A 8 -1.20 38.54 -28.51
C TYR A 8 -2.08 37.31 -28.70
N TYR A 9 -2.57 37.12 -29.92
CA TYR A 9 -3.14 35.85 -30.33
C TYR A 9 -1.99 34.83 -30.27
N LEU A 10 -1.86 34.10 -29.17
CA LEU A 10 -1.08 32.86 -29.17
C LEU A 10 -1.83 31.91 -30.11
N PRO A 11 -1.25 31.51 -31.26
CA PRO A 11 -1.86 30.48 -32.08
C PRO A 11 -1.79 29.16 -31.30
N LEU A 12 -2.87 28.83 -30.60
CA LEU A 12 -3.03 27.54 -29.93
C LEU A 12 -3.31 26.50 -31.00
N SER A 13 -2.27 25.76 -31.39
CA SER A 13 -2.42 24.54 -32.18
C SER A 13 -2.71 23.39 -31.22
N PHE A 14 -3.94 22.88 -31.24
CA PHE A 14 -4.28 21.66 -30.51
C PHE A 14 -3.78 20.46 -31.32
N SER A 15 -2.76 19.79 -30.81
CA SER A 15 -2.17 18.61 -31.47
C SER A 15 -3.05 17.36 -31.36
N GLU A 16 -3.87 17.26 -30.32
CA GLU A 16 -4.75 16.11 -30.07
C GLU A 16 -6.05 16.55 -29.37
N ALA A 17 -7.15 15.85 -29.64
CA ALA A 17 -8.42 16.02 -28.97
C ALA A 17 -9.01 14.65 -28.62
N VAL A 18 -9.55 14.50 -27.41
CA VAL A 18 -10.19 13.26 -26.94
C VAL A 18 -11.64 13.52 -26.57
N CYS A 19 -12.54 12.81 -27.24
CA CYS A 19 -13.96 12.84 -26.94
C CYS A 19 -14.24 12.08 -25.64
N VAL A 20 -14.93 12.73 -24.72
CA VAL A 20 -15.42 12.10 -23.50
C VAL A 20 -16.85 11.62 -23.70
N PRO A 21 -17.14 10.32 -23.53
CA PRO A 21 -18.51 9.82 -23.69
C PRO A 21 -19.42 10.42 -22.61
N THR A 22 -20.54 11.03 -23.02
CA THR A 22 -21.55 11.59 -22.12
C THR A 22 -22.45 10.53 -21.50
N ASN A 23 -22.50 9.33 -22.08
CA ASN A 23 -23.25 8.21 -21.56
C ASN A 23 -22.37 6.94 -21.55
N VAL A 24 -22.13 6.42 -20.34
CA VAL A 24 -21.33 5.22 -20.13
C VAL A 24 -22.25 4.02 -20.04
N GLN A 25 -22.17 3.12 -21.02
CA GLN A 25 -22.96 1.89 -21.01
C GLN A 25 -22.48 0.94 -19.89
N ARG A 26 -23.44 0.44 -19.11
CA ARG A 26 -23.19 -0.55 -18.06
C ARG A 26 -22.89 -1.90 -18.70
N THR A 27 -21.69 -2.41 -18.45
CA THR A 27 -21.25 -3.72 -18.97
C THR A 27 -21.94 -4.87 -18.23
N LYS A 28 -21.87 -6.10 -18.78
CA LYS A 28 -22.32 -7.30 -18.06
C LYS A 28 -21.59 -7.47 -16.72
N SER A 29 -20.29 -7.19 -16.69
CA SER A 29 -19.50 -7.23 -15.46
C SER A 29 -19.97 -6.21 -14.42
N PHE A 30 -20.48 -5.04 -14.84
CA PHE A 30 -21.03 -4.06 -13.91
C PHE A 30 -22.23 -4.64 -13.16
N TRP A 31 -23.18 -5.23 -13.88
CA TRP A 31 -24.36 -5.82 -13.26
C TRP A 31 -24.02 -6.99 -12.35
N ILE A 32 -23.09 -7.87 -12.77
CA ILE A 32 -22.61 -8.98 -11.93
C ILE A 32 -22.01 -8.44 -10.63
N PHE A 33 -21.16 -7.40 -10.71
CA PHE A 33 -20.52 -6.81 -9.54
C PHE A 33 -21.53 -6.14 -8.59
N ILE A 34 -22.51 -5.41 -9.13
CA ILE A 34 -23.57 -4.79 -8.32
C ILE A 34 -24.44 -5.87 -7.66
N SER A 35 -24.84 -6.91 -8.38
CA SER A 35 -25.60 -8.03 -7.79
C SER A 35 -24.81 -8.72 -6.68
N PHE A 36 -23.51 -8.93 -6.87
CA PHE A 36 -22.60 -9.47 -5.86
C PHE A 36 -22.55 -8.56 -4.62
N LEU A 37 -22.37 -7.25 -4.77
CA LEU A 37 -22.36 -6.31 -3.64
C LEU A 37 -23.72 -6.25 -2.94
N SER A 38 -24.82 -6.19 -3.69
CA SER A 38 -26.17 -6.18 -3.13
C SER A 38 -26.45 -7.43 -2.30
N PHE A 39 -25.95 -8.60 -2.73
CA PHE A 39 -26.01 -9.83 -1.96
C PHE A 39 -25.26 -9.72 -0.63
N PHE A 40 -24.03 -9.19 -0.62
CA PHE A 40 -23.26 -9.02 0.62
C PHE A 40 -23.85 -7.96 1.55
N VAL A 41 -24.44 -6.89 1.00
CA VAL A 41 -25.17 -5.88 1.80
C VAL A 41 -26.38 -6.53 2.47
N LEU A 42 -27.19 -7.27 1.71
CA LEU A 42 -28.33 -8.01 2.27
C LEU A 42 -27.88 -9.02 3.33
N TRP A 43 -26.83 -9.79 3.04
CA TRP A 43 -26.23 -10.73 3.98
C TRP A 43 -25.81 -10.04 5.28
N SER A 44 -25.15 -8.89 5.18
CA SER A 44 -24.69 -8.12 6.35
C SER A 44 -25.85 -7.54 7.16
N ILE A 45 -26.93 -7.09 6.50
CA ILE A 45 -28.16 -6.63 7.17
C ILE A 45 -28.79 -7.80 7.94
N LEU A 46 -28.98 -8.95 7.31
CA LEU A 46 -29.55 -10.14 7.95
C LEU A 46 -28.68 -10.64 9.11
N ALA A 47 -27.36 -10.67 8.93
CA ALA A 47 -26.40 -10.99 9.98
C ALA A 47 -26.50 -10.03 11.17
N THR A 48 -26.65 -8.73 10.90
CA THR A 48 -26.80 -7.69 11.92
C THR A 48 -28.10 -7.84 12.72
N ILE A 49 -29.22 -8.11 12.04
CA ILE A 49 -30.52 -8.35 12.69
C ILE A 49 -30.42 -9.58 13.61
N MET A 50 -29.86 -10.69 13.11
CA MET A 50 -29.73 -11.92 13.89
C MET A 50 -28.78 -11.74 15.08
N ASP A 51 -27.65 -11.08 14.89
CA ASP A 51 -26.69 -10.79 15.96
C ASP A 51 -27.30 -9.95 17.08
N TYR A 52 -28.02 -8.88 16.70
CA TYR A 52 -28.73 -8.02 17.64
C TYR A 52 -29.80 -8.81 18.42
N TYR A 53 -30.58 -9.65 17.74
CA TYR A 53 -31.59 -10.49 18.38
C TYR A 53 -30.96 -11.49 19.38
N LEU A 54 -29.90 -12.19 18.98
CA LEU A 54 -29.17 -13.13 19.84
C LEU A 54 -28.53 -12.46 21.06
N HIS A 55 -28.09 -11.21 20.90
CA HIS A 55 -27.57 -10.39 21.99
C HIS A 55 -28.69 -10.00 22.97
N MET A 56 -29.82 -9.50 22.48
CA MET A 56 -30.98 -9.14 23.30
C MET A 56 -31.56 -10.33 24.08
N CYS A 57 -31.66 -11.50 23.44
CA CYS A 57 -32.17 -12.72 24.06
C CYS A 57 -31.16 -13.43 24.99
N LYS A 58 -29.96 -12.88 25.21
CA LYS A 58 -28.85 -13.47 26.00
C LYS A 58 -28.47 -14.90 25.57
N THR A 59 -28.85 -15.31 24.36
CA THR A 59 -28.66 -16.68 23.84
C THR A 59 -27.27 -16.88 23.21
N TYR A 60 -26.51 -15.79 23.05
CA TYR A 60 -25.18 -15.79 22.43
C TYR A 60 -24.18 -16.78 23.07
N LYS A 61 -24.27 -17.00 24.39
CA LYS A 61 -23.30 -17.82 25.12
C LYS A 61 -23.49 -19.33 24.96
N THR A 62 -24.62 -19.82 24.43
CA THR A 62 -25.04 -21.20 24.76
C THR A 62 -24.89 -22.28 23.69
N LYS A 63 -24.70 -22.03 22.38
CA LYS A 63 -24.36 -23.06 21.34
C LYS A 63 -24.43 -22.54 19.88
N ALA A 64 -23.75 -21.45 19.52
CA ALA A 64 -23.69 -21.05 18.10
C ALA A 64 -22.86 -22.04 17.29
N THR A 65 -23.47 -22.71 16.29
CA THR A 65 -22.80 -23.61 15.33
C THR A 65 -21.76 -22.85 14.49
N THR A 66 -20.81 -23.56 13.88
CA THR A 66 -19.80 -22.95 12.99
C THR A 66 -20.44 -22.13 11.87
N ALA A 67 -21.56 -22.62 11.31
CA ALA A 67 -22.31 -21.91 10.27
C ALA A 67 -22.90 -20.58 10.79
N VAL A 68 -23.49 -20.59 11.98
CA VAL A 68 -24.01 -19.36 12.62
C VAL A 68 -22.88 -18.37 12.88
N ARG A 69 -21.72 -18.83 13.37
CA ARG A 69 -20.55 -17.95 13.58
C ARG A 69 -20.02 -17.36 12.27
N ALA A 70 -19.96 -18.15 11.21
CA ALA A 70 -19.54 -17.69 9.89
C ALA A 70 -20.51 -16.65 9.31
N PHE A 71 -21.81 -16.85 9.50
CA PHE A 71 -22.84 -15.88 9.10
C PHE A 71 -22.73 -14.57 9.90
N LEU A 72 -22.62 -14.68 11.23
CA LEU A 72 -22.47 -13.53 12.14
C LEU A 72 -21.16 -12.75 11.94
N ALA A 73 -20.14 -13.34 11.30
CA ALA A 73 -18.90 -12.66 10.99
C ALA A 73 -19.10 -11.39 10.11
N PHE A 74 -20.25 -11.28 9.41
CA PHE A 74 -20.62 -10.13 8.59
C PHE A 74 -21.53 -9.11 9.31
N SER A 75 -21.83 -9.32 10.60
CA SER A 75 -22.68 -8.41 11.37
C SER A 75 -22.02 -7.05 11.56
N PHE A 76 -22.72 -5.96 11.20
CA PHE A 76 -22.27 -4.60 11.51
C PHE A 76 -22.35 -4.28 13.01
N TYR A 77 -23.23 -4.94 13.77
CA TYR A 77 -23.39 -4.68 15.20
C TYR A 77 -22.13 -5.09 15.98
N SER A 78 -21.75 -6.36 15.94
CA SER A 78 -20.54 -6.85 16.62
C SER A 78 -19.25 -6.27 16.03
N ASN A 79 -19.12 -6.22 14.70
CA ASN A 79 -17.90 -5.68 14.08
C ASN A 79 -17.75 -4.18 14.31
N GLY A 80 -18.85 -3.41 14.27
CA GLY A 80 -18.86 -1.99 14.58
C GLY A 80 -18.50 -1.72 16.04
N ALA A 81 -19.07 -2.48 16.98
CA ALA A 81 -18.70 -2.41 18.39
C ALA A 81 -17.21 -2.73 18.62
N ALA A 82 -16.66 -3.72 17.90
CA ALA A 82 -15.24 -4.05 17.96
C ALA A 82 -14.35 -2.95 17.34
N LEU A 83 -14.77 -2.35 16.23
CA LEU A 83 -14.03 -1.31 15.51
C LEU A 83 -13.99 0.02 16.29
N LEU A 84 -15.11 0.39 16.92
CA LEU A 84 -15.25 1.60 17.72
C LEU A 84 -14.79 1.43 19.17
N ASN A 85 -14.27 0.24 19.53
CA ASN A 85 -13.81 -0.03 20.88
C ASN A 85 -12.51 0.74 21.19
N VAL A 86 -12.61 1.76 22.05
CA VAL A 86 -11.48 2.57 22.54
C VAL A 86 -10.91 2.07 23.87
N SER A 87 -11.32 0.88 24.33
CA SER A 87 -10.78 0.27 25.55
C SER A 87 -9.26 0.10 25.48
N PRO A 88 -8.54 0.18 26.61
CA PRO A 88 -7.11 0.00 26.63
C PRO A 88 -6.71 -1.33 25.97
N LEU A 89 -5.78 -1.26 25.02
CA LEU A 89 -5.28 -2.41 24.28
C LEU A 89 -4.72 -3.46 25.24
N LYS A 90 -4.97 -4.75 24.93
CA LYS A 90 -4.43 -5.90 25.66
C LYS A 90 -2.91 -5.79 25.83
N GLU A 91 -2.42 -6.27 26.96
CA GLU A 91 -0.99 -6.25 27.27
C GLU A 91 -0.15 -6.94 26.19
N GLY A 92 0.90 -6.27 25.72
CA GLY A 92 1.81 -6.78 24.69
C GLY A 92 1.44 -6.48 23.25
N ILE A 93 0.47 -5.58 23.02
CA ILE A 93 0.31 -4.84 21.77
C ILE A 93 1.18 -3.57 21.84
N LEU A 94 1.97 -3.32 20.79
CA LEU A 94 2.84 -2.14 20.70
C LEU A 94 2.00 -0.91 20.35
N ARG A 95 1.62 -0.09 21.35
CA ARG A 95 0.74 1.08 21.19
C ARG A 95 1.30 2.12 20.22
N SER A 96 2.61 2.35 20.26
CA SER A 96 3.30 3.33 19.40
C SER A 96 3.14 3.05 17.90
N LEU A 97 2.93 1.79 17.50
CA LEU A 97 2.72 1.46 16.08
C LEU A 97 1.43 2.08 15.53
N ALA A 98 0.40 2.26 16.36
CA ALA A 98 -0.85 2.89 15.92
C ALA A 98 -0.63 4.39 15.63
N SER A 99 0.15 5.08 16.47
CA SER A 99 0.51 6.49 16.27
C SER A 99 1.34 6.68 15.00
N ILE A 100 2.34 5.82 14.77
CA ILE A 100 3.15 5.86 13.54
C ILE A 100 2.26 5.67 12.31
N ARG A 101 1.36 4.68 12.32
CA ARG A 101 0.41 4.46 11.20
C ARG A 101 -0.43 5.69 10.91
N PHE A 102 -0.96 6.34 11.93
CA PHE A 102 -1.77 7.54 11.76
C PHE A 102 -0.98 8.65 11.05
N ILE A 103 0.22 8.98 11.57
CA ILE A 103 1.08 10.01 10.98
C ILE A 103 1.45 9.67 9.53
N SER A 104 1.83 8.41 9.27
CA SER A 104 2.19 7.96 7.93
C SER A 104 1.02 8.00 6.95
N MET A 105 -0.19 7.60 7.38
CA MET A 105 -1.39 7.69 6.53
C MET A 105 -1.73 9.15 6.19
N THR A 106 -1.64 10.06 7.16
CA THR A 106 -1.83 11.49 6.91
C THR A 106 -0.79 12.04 5.94
N TRP A 107 0.46 11.59 6.05
CA TRP A 107 1.53 12.01 5.12
C TRP A 107 1.28 11.51 3.69
N VAL A 108 0.86 10.25 3.50
CA VAL A 108 0.44 9.71 2.20
C VAL A 108 -0.69 10.55 1.60
N ALA A 109 -1.74 10.84 2.40
CA ALA A 109 -2.89 11.62 1.96
C ALA A 109 -2.53 13.05 1.56
N ALA A 110 -1.64 13.70 2.32
CA ALA A 110 -1.13 15.03 2.00
C ALA A 110 -0.34 15.01 0.69
N GLY A 111 0.57 14.06 0.51
CA GLY A 111 1.37 13.92 -0.72
C GLY A 111 0.51 13.72 -1.97
N HIS A 112 -0.49 12.84 -1.92
CA HIS A 112 -1.41 12.63 -3.05
C HIS A 112 -2.32 13.83 -3.31
N SER A 113 -2.76 14.54 -2.28
CA SER A 113 -3.54 15.77 -2.42
C SER A 113 -2.76 16.86 -3.16
N ILE A 114 -1.48 17.05 -2.79
CA ILE A 114 -0.61 18.02 -3.48
C ILE A 114 -0.33 17.57 -4.91
N ALA A 115 -0.02 16.29 -5.14
CA ALA A 115 0.20 15.78 -6.49
C ALA A 115 -1.02 16.01 -7.40
N ALA A 116 -2.24 15.80 -6.89
CA ALA A 116 -3.46 16.11 -7.62
C ALA A 116 -3.62 17.62 -7.89
N ALA A 117 -3.28 18.47 -6.91
CA ALA A 117 -3.34 19.92 -7.07
C ALA A 117 -2.31 20.45 -8.08
N THR A 118 -1.13 19.83 -8.21
CA THR A 118 -0.11 20.23 -9.21
C THR A 118 -0.56 19.98 -10.66
N LEU A 119 -1.53 19.10 -10.86
CA LEU A 119 -2.16 18.86 -12.17
C LEU A 119 -3.24 19.90 -12.50
N SER A 120 -3.44 20.89 -11.62
CA SER A 120 -4.40 21.98 -11.83
C SER A 120 -3.76 23.28 -12.28
N GLU A 121 -4.56 24.17 -12.87
CA GLU A 121 -4.14 25.51 -13.32
C GLU A 121 -3.62 26.40 -12.18
N SER A 122 -3.79 25.96 -10.92
CA SER A 122 -3.41 26.66 -9.68
C SER A 122 -1.96 26.38 -9.22
N LEU A 123 -1.02 26.12 -10.13
CA LEU A 123 0.37 25.84 -9.75
C LEU A 123 1.07 27.07 -9.12
N LEU A 124 0.69 28.29 -9.52
CA LEU A 124 1.24 29.55 -9.02
C LEU A 124 1.05 29.72 -7.49
N PRO A 125 -0.17 29.56 -6.93
CA PRO A 125 -0.37 29.52 -5.47
C PRO A 125 0.44 28.44 -4.75
N THR A 126 0.58 27.24 -5.33
CA THR A 126 1.37 26.15 -4.73
C THR A 126 2.85 26.50 -4.67
N ALA A 127 3.38 27.14 -5.72
CA ALA A 127 4.76 27.62 -5.76
C ALA A 127 5.02 28.76 -4.77
N ALA A 128 4.03 29.65 -4.55
CA ALA A 128 4.14 30.76 -3.60
C ALA A 128 4.23 30.31 -2.12
N LEU A 129 3.75 29.10 -1.80
CA LEU A 129 3.78 28.50 -0.47
C LEU A 129 5.02 27.60 -0.22
N TRP A 130 6.02 27.66 -1.11
CA TRP A 130 7.17 26.75 -1.07
C TRP A 130 8.06 26.98 0.16
N ASN A 131 8.10 25.99 1.05
CA ASN A 131 9.04 25.91 2.16
C ASN A 131 10.04 24.77 1.89
N PRO A 132 11.36 25.02 1.84
CA PRO A 132 12.34 24.00 1.44
C PRO A 132 12.29 22.72 2.26
N LEU A 133 12.01 22.80 3.56
CA LEU A 133 11.99 21.62 4.44
C LEU A 133 10.64 20.90 4.37
N LEU A 134 9.54 21.63 4.61
CA LEU A 134 8.19 21.06 4.68
C LEU A 134 7.69 20.65 3.29
N SER A 135 7.87 21.48 2.27
CA SER A 135 7.46 21.17 0.90
C SER A 135 8.25 19.99 0.34
N THR A 136 9.56 19.88 0.59
CA THR A 136 10.34 18.70 0.15
C THR A 136 9.88 17.43 0.86
N THR A 137 9.60 17.50 2.16
CA THR A 137 9.09 16.35 2.93
C THR A 137 7.75 15.86 2.37
N ILE A 138 6.82 16.76 2.07
CA ILE A 138 5.50 16.37 1.54
C ILE A 138 5.59 15.98 0.05
N SER A 139 6.42 16.65 -0.74
CA SER A 139 6.65 16.34 -2.17
C SER A 139 7.35 15.01 -2.37
N ASN A 140 8.20 14.59 -1.42
CA ASN A 140 8.77 13.25 -1.32
C ASN A 140 7.91 12.34 -0.42
N GLY A 141 6.60 12.56 -0.41
CA GLY A 141 5.65 11.76 0.36
C GLY A 141 5.69 10.27 0.04
N PHE A 142 6.29 9.86 -1.07
CA PHE A 142 6.57 8.45 -1.33
C PHE A 142 7.47 7.78 -0.27
N LEU A 143 8.27 8.53 0.49
CA LEU A 143 9.06 8.01 1.61
C LEU A 143 8.18 7.64 2.80
N SER A 144 6.96 8.17 2.88
CA SER A 144 6.01 7.77 3.93
C SER A 144 5.67 6.28 3.85
N VAL A 145 5.71 5.67 2.65
CA VAL A 145 5.41 4.25 2.49
C VAL A 145 6.45 3.35 3.16
N ASP A 146 7.69 3.84 3.28
CA ASP A 146 8.80 3.13 3.89
C ASP A 146 8.57 2.93 5.40
N THR A 147 7.78 3.80 6.03
CA THR A 147 7.35 3.59 7.41
C THR A 147 6.43 2.37 7.54
N PHE A 148 5.61 2.06 6.54
CA PHE A 148 4.79 0.85 6.57
C PHE A 148 5.62 -0.40 6.33
N PHE A 149 6.65 -0.34 5.50
CA PHE A 149 7.63 -1.43 5.37
C PHE A 149 8.36 -1.69 6.71
N LEU A 150 8.79 -0.63 7.40
CA LEU A 150 9.34 -0.73 8.76
C LEU A 150 8.36 -1.42 9.72
N LEU A 151 7.11 -0.98 9.75
CA LEU A 151 6.06 -1.56 10.60
C LEU A 151 5.78 -3.03 10.24
N SER A 152 5.81 -3.38 8.95
CA SER A 152 5.64 -4.74 8.44
C SER A 152 6.77 -5.65 8.97
N GLY A 153 8.03 -5.22 8.83
CA GLY A 153 9.20 -5.93 9.38
C GLY A 153 9.14 -6.10 10.90
N ILE A 154 8.79 -5.04 11.64
CA ILE A 154 8.62 -5.08 13.11
C ILE A 154 7.59 -6.15 13.49
N LEU A 155 6.42 -6.13 12.85
CA LEU A 155 5.32 -7.02 13.20
C LEU A 155 5.67 -8.47 12.87
N VAL A 156 6.28 -8.72 11.71
CA VAL A 156 6.71 -10.05 11.28
C VAL A 156 7.69 -10.64 12.28
N ALA A 157 8.75 -9.91 12.64
CA ALA A 157 9.74 -10.39 13.58
C ALA A 157 9.18 -10.52 15.00
N TYR A 158 8.48 -9.48 15.49
CA TYR A 158 7.92 -9.50 16.84
C TYR A 158 6.94 -10.66 17.05
N LEU A 159 6.02 -10.89 16.11
CA LEU A 159 5.06 -12.01 16.20
C LEU A 159 5.75 -13.36 16.08
N PHE A 160 6.72 -13.50 15.17
CA PHE A 160 7.49 -14.74 15.01
C PHE A 160 8.22 -15.11 16.29
N PHE A 161 8.96 -14.20 16.91
CA PHE A 161 9.70 -14.53 18.14
C PHE A 161 8.79 -14.58 19.37
N LYS A 162 7.66 -13.85 19.38
CA LYS A 162 6.67 -13.91 20.48
C LYS A 162 6.02 -15.27 20.59
N SER A 163 5.85 -16.00 19.48
CA SER A 163 5.30 -17.36 19.48
C SER A 163 6.27 -18.41 20.05
N ARG A 164 7.54 -18.03 20.31
CA ARG A 164 8.61 -18.91 20.80
C ARG A 164 8.73 -20.20 19.96
N PRO A 165 9.06 -20.09 18.67
CA PRO A 165 9.05 -21.23 17.77
C PRO A 165 10.09 -22.28 18.20
N SER A 166 9.66 -23.53 18.26
CA SER A 166 10.56 -24.66 18.51
C SER A 166 11.45 -24.92 17.28
N LEU A 167 12.59 -25.57 17.46
CA LEU A 167 13.46 -25.93 16.34
C LEU A 167 12.74 -26.81 15.31
N LYS A 168 11.85 -27.71 15.77
CA LYS A 168 10.99 -28.53 14.90
C LYS A 168 10.05 -27.67 14.06
N PHE A 169 9.50 -26.60 14.63
CA PHE A 169 8.64 -25.65 13.92
C PHE A 169 9.41 -24.90 12.83
N VAL A 170 10.61 -24.39 13.14
CA VAL A 170 11.45 -23.63 12.20
C VAL A 170 11.97 -24.50 11.06
N LYS A 171 12.31 -25.77 11.34
CA LYS A 171 12.80 -26.73 10.32
C LYS A 171 11.69 -27.33 9.46
N ASN A 172 10.42 -27.16 9.80
CA ASN A 172 9.32 -27.78 9.06
C ASN A 172 8.99 -26.95 7.81
N PRO A 173 9.14 -27.49 6.58
CA PRO A 173 8.80 -26.75 5.35
C PRO A 173 7.30 -26.40 5.27
N ILE A 174 6.42 -27.22 5.84
CA ILE A 174 4.97 -26.98 5.84
C ILE A 174 4.63 -25.70 6.61
N THR A 175 5.38 -25.40 7.67
CA THR A 175 5.21 -24.16 8.44
C THR A 175 5.40 -22.93 7.55
N TRP A 176 6.44 -22.94 6.72
CA TRP A 176 6.75 -21.82 5.82
C TRP A 176 5.77 -21.74 4.66
N VAL A 177 5.32 -22.87 4.12
CA VAL A 177 4.24 -22.89 3.12
C VAL A 177 2.97 -22.26 3.69
N LEU A 178 2.54 -22.68 4.89
CA LEU A 178 1.37 -22.11 5.56
C LEU A 178 1.56 -20.63 5.90
N TYR A 179 2.76 -20.21 6.28
CA TYR A 179 3.11 -18.80 6.50
C TYR A 179 2.80 -17.95 5.27
N TYR A 180 3.21 -18.39 4.06
CA TYR A 180 2.91 -17.69 2.82
C TYR A 180 1.43 -17.78 2.42
N VAL A 181 0.83 -18.96 2.51
CA VAL A 181 -0.58 -19.19 2.14
C VAL A 181 -1.51 -18.32 2.99
N HIS A 182 -1.29 -18.25 4.31
CA HIS A 182 -2.11 -17.42 5.19
C HIS A 182 -2.05 -15.94 4.82
N ARG A 183 -0.87 -15.42 4.44
CA ARG A 183 -0.75 -14.02 4.03
C ARG A 183 -1.36 -13.78 2.66
N TYR A 184 -1.16 -14.69 1.70
CA TYR A 184 -1.76 -14.61 0.38
C TYR A 184 -3.29 -14.58 0.46
N LEU A 185 -3.89 -15.52 1.19
CA LEU A 185 -5.35 -15.57 1.39
C LEU A 185 -5.89 -14.36 2.17
N ARG A 186 -5.05 -13.69 2.97
CA ARG A 186 -5.44 -12.47 3.70
C ARG A 186 -5.44 -11.23 2.79
N LEU A 187 -4.49 -11.12 1.86
CA LEU A 187 -4.26 -9.89 1.07
C LEU A 187 -4.90 -9.95 -0.32
N THR A 188 -4.83 -11.09 -1.00
CA THR A 188 -5.24 -11.20 -2.41
C THR A 188 -6.75 -11.02 -2.60
N PRO A 189 -7.65 -11.65 -1.82
CA PRO A 189 -9.09 -11.47 -2.02
C PRO A 189 -9.57 -10.00 -1.92
N PRO A 190 -9.20 -9.22 -0.88
CA PRO A 190 -9.61 -7.82 -0.84
C PRO A 190 -8.98 -7.00 -1.96
N MET A 191 -7.70 -7.23 -2.30
CA MET A 191 -7.05 -6.54 -3.41
C MET A 191 -7.77 -6.77 -4.74
N MET A 192 -8.11 -8.02 -5.06
CA MET A 192 -8.83 -8.34 -6.31
C MET A 192 -10.24 -7.77 -6.33
N LEU A 193 -10.93 -7.73 -5.19
CA LEU A 193 -12.23 -7.07 -5.08
C LEU A 193 -12.13 -5.57 -5.36
N PHE A 194 -11.08 -4.90 -4.85
CA PHE A 194 -10.82 -3.49 -5.14
C PHE A 194 -10.43 -3.23 -6.59
N ILE A 195 -9.63 -4.11 -7.21
CA ILE A 195 -9.33 -4.02 -8.65
C ILE A 195 -10.62 -4.17 -9.46
N TRP A 196 -11.51 -5.09 -9.08
CA TRP A 196 -12.79 -5.25 -9.76
C TRP A 196 -13.66 -4.00 -9.62
N PHE A 197 -13.78 -3.46 -8.40
CA PHE A 197 -14.43 -2.18 -8.16
C PHE A 197 -13.83 -1.06 -9.02
N TYR A 198 -12.51 -0.97 -9.07
CA TYR A 198 -11.76 0.03 -9.84
C TYR A 198 -12.10 -0.05 -11.33
N VAL A 199 -11.98 -1.22 -11.95
CA VAL A 199 -12.28 -1.41 -13.38
C VAL A 199 -13.73 -1.09 -13.72
N ILE A 200 -14.67 -1.36 -12.80
CA ILE A 200 -16.10 -1.14 -13.01
C ILE A 200 -16.51 0.32 -12.84
N THR A 201 -15.88 1.03 -11.90
CA THR A 201 -16.21 2.43 -11.61
C THR A 201 -15.45 3.43 -12.47
N LEU A 202 -14.23 3.10 -12.88
CA LEU A 202 -13.36 3.99 -13.65
C LEU A 202 -14.02 4.59 -14.92
N PRO A 203 -14.79 3.83 -15.74
CA PRO A 203 -15.49 4.40 -16.89
C PRO A 203 -16.45 5.55 -16.52
N PHE A 204 -17.13 5.45 -15.37
CA PHE A 204 -18.07 6.47 -14.88
C PHE A 204 -17.38 7.71 -14.32
N THR A 205 -16.07 7.64 -14.10
CA THR A 205 -15.25 8.80 -13.70
C THR A 205 -14.65 9.53 -14.89
N ASN A 206 -14.85 9.06 -16.12
CA ASN A 206 -14.25 9.68 -17.30
C ASN A 206 -14.96 11.01 -17.65
N GLY A 207 -14.55 12.09 -16.98
CA GLY A 207 -15.02 13.46 -17.25
C GLY A 207 -13.99 14.28 -18.06
N PRO A 208 -14.36 15.50 -18.50
CA PRO A 208 -13.48 16.39 -19.27
C PRO A 208 -12.12 16.62 -18.60
N TRP A 209 -12.11 16.82 -17.28
CA TRP A 209 -10.87 16.94 -16.50
C TRP A 209 -9.97 15.70 -16.63
N ILE A 210 -10.51 14.52 -16.34
CA ILE A 210 -9.74 13.27 -16.31
C ILE A 210 -9.21 12.90 -17.70
N ALA A 211 -9.97 13.22 -18.76
CA ALA A 211 -9.52 13.02 -20.13
C ALA A 211 -8.42 14.01 -20.55
N ALA A 212 -8.44 15.22 -20.00
CA ALA A 212 -7.48 16.28 -20.29
C ALA A 212 -6.16 16.14 -19.52
N VAL A 213 -6.15 15.47 -18.35
CA VAL A 213 -4.92 15.25 -17.58
C VAL A 213 -4.05 14.18 -18.26
N PRO A 214 -2.85 14.54 -18.76
CA PRO A 214 -1.96 13.60 -19.42
C PRO A 214 -1.19 12.78 -18.37
N MET A 215 -1.87 11.82 -17.73
CA MET A 215 -1.25 10.95 -16.71
C MET A 215 -0.16 10.03 -17.29
N ASP A 216 -0.26 9.65 -18.58
CA ASP A 216 0.68 8.75 -19.28
C ASP A 216 1.20 9.37 -20.59
N LYS A 217 1.48 10.69 -20.57
CA LYS A 217 1.91 11.47 -21.75
C LYS A 217 0.91 11.43 -22.92
N ARG A 218 -0.33 10.98 -22.68
CA ARG A 218 -1.43 10.85 -23.64
C ARG A 218 -2.74 11.31 -23.02
N LEU A 219 -3.61 11.87 -23.85
CA LEU A 219 -5.01 12.16 -23.49
C LEU A 219 -5.81 10.84 -23.37
N GLY A 220 -6.86 10.83 -22.55
CA GLY A 220 -7.72 9.63 -22.38
C GLY A 220 -7.15 8.56 -21.44
N ALA A 221 -6.66 8.97 -20.26
CA ALA A 221 -6.06 8.09 -19.27
C ALA A 221 -6.96 6.90 -18.85
N VAL A 222 -8.29 7.07 -18.87
CA VAL A 222 -9.23 6.01 -18.49
C VAL A 222 -9.16 4.81 -19.43
N GLN A 223 -9.17 5.01 -20.75
CA GLN A 223 -9.12 3.89 -21.69
C GLN A 223 -7.79 3.14 -21.61
N GLY A 224 -6.67 3.85 -21.41
CA GLY A 224 -5.35 3.26 -21.21
C GLY A 224 -5.33 2.31 -20.01
N ARG A 225 -5.77 2.79 -18.83
CA ARG A 225 -5.78 1.98 -17.60
C ARG A 225 -6.73 0.79 -17.66
N LEU A 226 -7.89 0.93 -18.31
CA LEU A 226 -8.80 -0.19 -18.53
C LEU A 226 -8.15 -1.29 -19.39
N ARG A 227 -7.42 -0.91 -20.45
CA ARG A 227 -6.69 -1.86 -21.29
C ARG A 227 -5.54 -2.53 -20.52
N GLY A 228 -4.77 -1.75 -19.76
CA GLY A 228 -3.73 -2.27 -18.86
C GLY A 228 -4.30 -3.33 -17.91
N CYS A 229 -5.43 -3.04 -17.26
CA CYS A 229 -6.10 -4.01 -16.42
C CYS A 229 -6.57 -5.26 -17.15
N GLN A 230 -7.18 -5.13 -18.33
CA GLN A 230 -7.66 -6.29 -19.10
C GLN A 230 -6.52 -7.24 -19.48
N GLN A 231 -5.32 -6.71 -19.72
CA GLN A 231 -4.16 -7.49 -20.17
C GLN A 231 -3.29 -8.00 -19.01
N HIS A 232 -3.22 -7.25 -17.90
CA HIS A 232 -2.18 -7.42 -16.90
C HIS A 232 -2.66 -7.61 -15.45
N TRP A 233 -3.97 -7.70 -15.18
CA TRP A 233 -4.52 -7.95 -13.83
C TRP A 233 -3.91 -9.16 -13.10
N TRP A 234 -3.46 -10.17 -13.84
CA TRP A 234 -2.85 -11.38 -13.27
C TRP A 234 -1.48 -11.08 -12.63
N ARG A 235 -0.79 -10.00 -13.05
CA ARG A 235 0.48 -9.57 -12.45
C ARG A 235 0.30 -9.12 -11.01
N ASP A 236 -0.83 -8.47 -10.70
CA ASP A 236 -1.20 -8.09 -9.33
C ASP A 236 -1.42 -9.32 -8.46
N MET A 237 -2.09 -10.37 -8.96
CA MET A 237 -2.27 -11.62 -8.23
C MET A 237 -0.95 -12.32 -7.89
N LEU A 238 0.03 -12.24 -8.80
CA LEU A 238 1.35 -12.80 -8.58
C LEU A 238 2.28 -11.87 -7.79
N TYR A 239 1.84 -10.64 -7.47
CA TYR A 239 2.66 -9.63 -6.80
C TYR A 239 3.97 -9.32 -7.55
N ILE A 240 3.90 -9.22 -8.88
CA ILE A 240 5.04 -8.90 -9.75
C ILE A 240 4.81 -7.65 -10.61
N ASN A 241 3.69 -6.96 -10.44
CA ASN A 241 3.34 -5.80 -11.27
C ASN A 241 4.36 -4.65 -11.14
N ASN A 242 5.09 -4.57 -10.02
CA ASN A 242 6.11 -3.56 -9.77
C ASN A 242 7.41 -3.71 -10.57
N PHE A 243 7.57 -4.79 -11.36
CA PHE A 243 8.72 -4.98 -12.26
C PHE A 243 8.48 -4.49 -13.69
N PHE A 244 7.30 -3.93 -13.96
CA PHE A 244 6.90 -3.47 -15.28
C PHE A 244 6.72 -1.95 -15.30
N THR A 245 6.61 -1.39 -16.50
CA THR A 245 6.42 0.05 -16.71
C THR A 245 5.04 0.52 -16.25
N ASP A 246 4.95 1.76 -15.78
CA ASP A 246 3.72 2.37 -15.28
C ASP A 246 2.54 2.33 -16.28
N SER A 247 2.84 2.38 -17.59
CA SER A 247 1.83 2.29 -18.66
C SER A 247 1.14 0.93 -18.78
N GLU A 248 1.73 -0.12 -18.22
CA GLU A 248 1.20 -1.49 -18.24
C GLU A 248 0.53 -1.88 -16.90
N ASP A 249 0.53 -0.99 -15.91
CA ASP A 249 -0.10 -1.26 -14.62
C ASP A 249 -1.63 -1.38 -14.76
N CYS A 250 -2.21 -2.36 -14.09
CA CYS A 250 -3.66 -2.41 -13.93
C CYS A 250 -4.11 -1.38 -12.89
N TYR A 251 -3.73 -1.60 -11.64
CA TYR A 251 -4.08 -0.71 -10.54
C TYR A 251 -2.83 -0.20 -9.86
N GLY A 252 -2.25 0.88 -10.40
CA GLY A 252 -0.90 1.33 -10.06
C GLY A 252 -0.54 1.31 -8.57
N ILE A 253 -1.47 1.62 -7.67
CA ILE A 253 -1.25 1.65 -6.20
C ILE A 253 -0.86 0.28 -5.61
N THR A 254 -1.17 -0.84 -6.27
CA THR A 254 -0.84 -2.21 -5.81
C THR A 254 0.66 -2.50 -5.80
N TRP A 255 1.49 -1.67 -6.46
CA TRP A 255 2.95 -1.80 -6.43
C TRP A 255 3.48 -1.96 -4.99
N TYR A 256 2.88 -1.25 -4.04
CA TYR A 256 3.26 -1.29 -2.62
C TYR A 256 3.01 -2.69 -2.02
N LEU A 257 1.88 -3.30 -2.35
CA LEU A 257 1.55 -4.66 -1.89
C LEU A 257 2.48 -5.69 -2.53
N ALA A 258 2.90 -5.48 -3.78
CA ALA A 258 3.89 -6.33 -4.44
C ALA A 258 5.24 -6.31 -3.71
N VAL A 259 5.76 -5.12 -3.42
CA VAL A 259 7.00 -4.96 -2.65
C VAL A 259 6.87 -5.56 -1.25
N ASP A 260 5.78 -5.29 -0.52
CA ASP A 260 5.55 -5.87 0.82
C ASP A 260 5.44 -7.40 0.79
N MET A 261 4.89 -7.99 -0.29
CA MET A 261 4.86 -9.44 -0.48
C MET A 261 6.25 -10.01 -0.78
N GLN A 262 7.01 -9.38 -1.67
CA GLN A 262 8.38 -9.78 -2.02
C GLN A 262 9.31 -9.72 -0.80
N LEU A 263 9.24 -8.66 0.01
CA LEU A 263 10.02 -8.53 1.24
C LEU A 263 9.65 -9.58 2.30
N TYR A 264 8.37 -9.95 2.37
CA TYR A 264 7.90 -11.02 3.25
C TYR A 264 8.31 -12.41 2.76
N ILE A 265 8.41 -12.63 1.46
CA ILE A 265 8.93 -13.89 0.90
C ILE A 265 10.36 -14.13 1.38
N VAL A 266 11.20 -13.11 1.42
CA VAL A 266 12.60 -13.20 1.88
C VAL A 266 12.75 -13.09 3.40
N ALA A 267 11.75 -12.58 4.12
CA ALA A 267 11.81 -12.37 5.58
C ALA A 267 12.26 -13.62 6.38
N PRO A 268 11.80 -14.85 6.08
CA PRO A 268 12.24 -16.06 6.77
C PRO A 268 13.75 -16.25 6.83
N ALA A 269 14.51 -15.87 5.79
CA ALA A 269 15.96 -15.98 5.81
C ALA A 269 16.57 -15.15 6.95
N PHE A 270 16.11 -13.92 7.13
CA PHE A 270 16.55 -13.01 8.19
C PHE A 270 16.04 -13.45 9.57
N LEU A 271 14.80 -13.94 9.66
CA LEU A 271 14.24 -14.49 10.90
C LEU A 271 15.01 -15.71 11.38
N ILE A 272 15.37 -16.62 10.48
CA ILE A 272 16.17 -17.81 10.78
C ILE A 272 17.58 -17.40 11.19
N ALA A 273 18.21 -16.44 10.48
CA ALA A 273 19.53 -15.93 10.86
C ALA A 273 19.54 -15.38 12.29
N LEU A 274 18.54 -14.54 12.65
CA LEU A 274 18.36 -14.03 14.02
C LEU A 274 18.04 -15.12 15.04
N TYR A 275 17.30 -16.15 14.64
CA TYR A 275 16.96 -17.30 15.49
C TYR A 275 18.20 -18.13 15.85
N ILE A 276 19.10 -18.35 14.88
CA ILE A 276 20.34 -19.12 15.08
C ILE A 276 21.34 -18.32 15.91
N SER A 277 21.62 -17.08 15.49
CA SER A 277 22.56 -16.20 16.18
C SER A 277 22.16 -14.74 15.97
N PRO A 278 21.90 -13.97 17.05
CA PRO A 278 21.58 -12.56 16.92
C PRO A 278 22.68 -11.77 16.19
N LEU A 279 23.96 -12.09 16.45
CA LEU A 279 25.09 -11.43 15.80
C LEU A 279 25.07 -11.66 14.28
N VAL A 280 24.85 -12.90 13.84
CA VAL A 280 24.75 -13.24 12.42
C VAL A 280 23.53 -12.54 11.81
N GLY A 281 22.38 -12.60 12.48
CA GLY A 281 21.15 -11.95 12.01
C GLY A 281 21.32 -10.44 11.82
N TYR A 282 21.84 -9.72 12.81
CA TYR A 282 22.10 -8.28 12.69
C TYR A 282 23.15 -7.96 11.63
N THR A 283 24.19 -8.78 11.50
CA THR A 283 25.23 -8.59 10.47
C THR A 283 24.62 -8.71 9.07
N VAL A 284 23.82 -9.75 8.81
CA VAL A 284 23.15 -9.95 7.52
C VAL A 284 22.15 -8.83 7.23
N LEU A 285 21.39 -8.37 8.23
CA LEU A 285 20.47 -7.22 8.09
C LEU A 285 21.24 -5.94 7.70
N LEU A 286 22.37 -5.66 8.35
CA LEU A 286 23.21 -4.49 8.07
C LEU A 286 23.85 -4.56 6.69
N LEU A 287 24.42 -5.72 6.31
CA LEU A 287 25.04 -5.91 5.00
C LEU A 287 24.03 -5.76 3.86
N CYS A 288 22.85 -6.39 3.97
CA CYS A 288 21.80 -6.25 2.95
C CYS A 288 21.26 -4.82 2.86
N SER A 289 21.08 -4.14 3.99
CA SER A 289 20.67 -2.73 4.00
C SER A 289 21.75 -1.82 3.39
N GLY A 290 23.03 -2.07 3.70
CA GLY A 290 24.15 -1.35 3.11
C GLY A 290 24.26 -1.57 1.60
N ALA A 291 24.12 -2.81 1.14
CA ALA A 291 24.12 -3.15 -0.29
C ALA A 291 22.98 -2.44 -1.04
N SER A 292 21.79 -2.37 -0.45
CA SER A 292 20.65 -1.63 -1.00
C SER A 292 20.92 -0.13 -1.12
N VAL A 293 21.51 0.49 -0.09
CA VAL A 293 21.89 1.91 -0.11
C VAL A 293 22.95 2.18 -1.17
N VAL A 294 23.98 1.33 -1.27
CA VAL A 294 25.02 1.43 -2.30
C VAL A 294 24.41 1.29 -3.70
N TYR A 295 23.56 0.28 -3.91
CA TYR A 295 22.87 0.11 -5.20
C TYR A 295 22.06 1.34 -5.58
N THR A 296 21.27 1.87 -4.63
CA THR A 296 20.47 3.09 -4.83
C THR A 296 21.35 4.27 -5.23
N TYR A 297 22.47 4.48 -4.54
CA TYR A 297 23.42 5.54 -4.88
C TYR A 297 23.98 5.38 -6.31
N LEU A 298 24.35 4.15 -6.69
CA LEU A 298 24.91 3.86 -8.01
C LEU A 298 23.92 4.12 -9.14
N ILE A 299 22.65 3.68 -9.01
CA ILE A 299 21.63 3.93 -10.04
C ILE A 299 21.26 5.42 -10.11
N THR A 300 21.18 6.11 -8.97
CA THR A 300 20.87 7.55 -8.95
C THR A 300 21.98 8.36 -9.62
N TYR A 301 23.24 7.99 -9.37
CA TYR A 301 24.39 8.65 -10.00
C TYR A 301 24.50 8.34 -11.50
N ARG A 302 24.26 7.08 -11.90
CA ARG A 302 24.37 6.63 -13.29
C ARG A 302 23.28 7.23 -14.18
N ASP A 303 22.04 7.20 -13.71
CA ASP A 303 20.86 7.49 -14.52
C ASP A 303 20.29 8.90 -14.25
N ASP A 304 21.01 9.73 -13.49
CA ASP A 304 20.64 11.10 -13.10
C ASP A 304 19.17 11.16 -12.63
N LEU A 305 18.85 10.32 -11.63
CA LEU A 305 17.47 10.18 -11.16
C LEU A 305 17.04 11.41 -10.34
N PRO A 306 15.79 11.89 -10.51
CA PRO A 306 15.31 13.08 -9.83
C PRO A 306 15.28 12.92 -8.31
N ALA A 307 15.80 13.92 -7.58
CA ALA A 307 15.77 13.94 -6.12
C ALA A 307 14.38 14.25 -5.52
N ILE A 308 13.46 14.79 -6.32
CA ILE A 308 12.10 15.16 -5.90
C ILE A 308 11.07 14.46 -6.78
N SER A 309 10.14 13.70 -6.19
CA SER A 309 9.17 12.94 -6.98
C SER A 309 8.22 13.81 -7.82
N LEU A 310 8.00 15.08 -7.47
CA LEU A 310 7.19 16.00 -8.28
C LEU A 310 7.88 16.41 -9.58
N THR A 311 9.21 16.36 -9.67
CA THR A 311 9.91 16.68 -10.92
C THR A 311 9.82 15.56 -11.95
N LYS A 312 9.31 14.37 -11.58
CA LYS A 312 9.03 13.26 -12.52
C LYS A 312 8.17 13.66 -13.72
N PHE A 313 7.26 14.62 -13.54
CA PHE A 313 6.38 15.10 -14.62
C PHE A 313 7.09 16.05 -15.59
N ARG A 314 8.27 16.56 -15.22
CA ARG A 314 9.09 17.48 -16.04
C ARG A 314 10.32 16.79 -16.63
N ASP A 315 10.89 15.84 -15.88
CA ASP A 315 12.16 15.22 -16.20
C ASP A 315 12.00 14.04 -17.17
N ARG A 316 12.93 13.93 -18.13
CA ARG A 316 12.98 12.82 -19.10
C ARG A 316 13.13 11.47 -18.39
N ASN A 317 13.73 11.47 -17.19
CA ASN A 317 14.04 10.29 -16.39
C ASN A 317 12.97 9.97 -15.32
N GLY A 318 11.80 10.63 -15.33
CA GLY A 318 10.75 10.37 -14.35
C GLY A 318 10.21 8.93 -14.36
N GLU A 319 10.16 8.31 -15.54
CA GLU A 319 9.76 6.92 -15.75
C GLU A 319 10.82 5.93 -15.23
N LEU A 320 12.10 6.24 -15.46
CA LEU A 320 13.24 5.50 -14.90
C LEU A 320 13.23 5.56 -13.37
N PHE A 321 12.94 6.70 -12.75
CA PHE A 321 12.79 6.76 -11.30
C PHE A 321 11.71 5.78 -10.82
N SER A 322 10.57 5.71 -11.52
CA SER A 322 9.46 4.84 -11.12
C SER A 322 9.86 3.36 -11.15
N THR A 323 10.48 2.95 -12.26
CA THR A 323 10.80 1.55 -12.60
C THR A 323 12.10 1.05 -11.96
N GLU A 324 13.11 1.91 -11.83
CA GLU A 324 14.46 1.55 -11.35
C GLU A 324 14.69 1.89 -9.86
N PHE A 325 13.84 2.73 -9.24
CA PHE A 325 14.04 3.11 -7.83
C PHE A 325 12.78 3.02 -6.98
N TYR A 326 11.65 3.57 -7.43
CA TYR A 326 10.46 3.74 -6.60
C TYR A 326 9.80 2.41 -6.25
N LYS A 327 9.63 1.56 -7.25
CA LYS A 327 8.84 0.33 -7.16
C LYS A 327 9.66 -0.94 -6.92
N LEU A 328 10.99 -0.86 -6.92
CA LEU A 328 11.84 -2.04 -6.73
C LEU A 328 11.98 -2.44 -5.26
N PRO A 329 11.94 -3.74 -4.94
CA PRO A 329 12.01 -4.20 -3.56
C PRO A 329 13.40 -4.03 -2.95
N TRP A 330 14.48 -4.18 -3.72
CA TRP A 330 15.84 -4.09 -3.20
C TRP A 330 16.31 -2.66 -2.94
N THR A 331 15.70 -1.63 -3.54
CA THR A 331 15.95 -0.22 -3.18
C THR A 331 15.15 0.21 -1.95
N ARG A 332 14.10 -0.57 -1.58
CA ARG A 332 13.16 -0.28 -0.48
C ARG A 332 13.25 -1.26 0.70
N CYS A 333 14.16 -2.21 0.65
CA CYS A 333 14.32 -3.19 1.72
C CYS A 333 14.89 -2.64 3.04
N PRO A 334 15.73 -1.58 3.11
CA PRO A 334 16.36 -1.19 4.38
C PRO A 334 15.38 -0.88 5.52
N PRO A 335 14.30 -0.10 5.31
CA PRO A 335 13.28 0.12 6.35
C PRO A 335 12.67 -1.18 6.87
N TYR A 336 12.36 -2.13 5.97
CA TYR A 336 11.82 -3.43 6.34
C TYR A 336 12.81 -4.25 7.17
N LEU A 337 14.07 -4.31 6.75
CA LEU A 337 15.14 -5.04 7.43
C LEU A 337 15.46 -4.44 8.80
N ILE A 338 15.53 -3.11 8.90
CA ILE A 338 15.61 -2.40 10.18
C ILE A 338 14.42 -2.78 11.06
N GLY A 339 13.23 -2.87 10.48
CA GLY A 339 12.02 -3.29 11.17
C GLY A 339 12.13 -4.69 11.76
N ILE A 340 12.67 -5.66 11.02
CA ILE A 340 12.94 -7.00 11.54
C ILE A 340 13.85 -6.93 12.78
N GLY A 341 14.97 -6.20 12.67
CA GLY A 341 15.93 -6.04 13.77
C GLY A 341 15.32 -5.37 15.00
N VAL A 342 14.50 -4.34 14.81
CA VAL A 342 13.77 -3.64 15.88
C VAL A 342 12.73 -4.56 16.51
N GLY A 343 11.97 -5.32 15.72
CA GLY A 343 10.97 -6.26 16.22
C GLY A 343 11.57 -7.34 17.12
N TYR A 344 12.74 -7.88 16.75
CA TYR A 344 13.50 -8.80 17.58
C TYR A 344 13.99 -8.13 18.88
N PHE A 345 14.60 -6.94 18.76
CA PHE A 345 15.10 -6.18 19.91
C PHE A 345 14.00 -5.88 20.94
N LEU A 346 12.84 -5.39 20.48
CA LEU A 346 11.70 -5.05 21.34
C LEU A 346 11.22 -6.25 22.15
N LEU A 347 11.16 -7.43 21.53
CA LEU A 347 10.75 -8.65 22.24
C LEU A 347 11.79 -9.06 23.29
N LYS A 348 13.08 -9.06 22.94
CA LYS A 348 14.16 -9.41 23.86
C LYS A 348 14.25 -8.47 25.05
N SER A 349 14.11 -7.16 24.81
CA SER A 349 14.04 -6.15 25.87
C SER A 349 12.86 -6.40 26.81
N LYS A 350 11.70 -6.77 26.26
CA LYS A 350 10.51 -7.08 27.08
C LYS A 350 10.66 -8.36 27.92
N GLN A 351 11.40 -9.35 27.42
CA GLN A 351 11.65 -10.61 28.12
C GLN A 351 12.70 -10.49 29.24
N GLY A 352 13.24 -9.28 29.51
CA GLY A 352 14.21 -9.06 30.58
C GLY A 352 15.58 -9.68 30.32
N ASP A 353 15.89 -10.00 29.06
CA ASP A 353 17.14 -10.64 28.64
C ASP A 353 18.29 -9.60 28.66
N ARG A 354 18.62 -9.09 29.87
CA ARG A 354 19.62 -8.01 30.11
C ARG A 354 21.03 -8.36 29.64
N LYS A 355 21.31 -9.64 29.33
CA LYS A 355 22.57 -10.06 28.70
C LYS A 355 22.71 -9.48 27.28
N PHE A 356 21.61 -9.26 26.56
CA PHE A 356 21.62 -8.68 25.21
C PHE A 356 21.87 -7.15 25.20
N LEU A 357 21.55 -6.47 26.30
CA LEU A 357 21.82 -5.03 26.47
C LEU A 357 23.27 -4.73 26.88
N ARG A 358 24.04 -5.77 27.25
CA ARG A 358 25.47 -5.68 27.51
C ARG A 358 26.22 -6.10 26.25
N TRP A 359 26.31 -5.19 25.28
CA TRP A 359 27.39 -5.25 24.30
C TRP A 359 28.70 -5.17 25.11
N ARG A 360 29.40 -6.29 25.25
CA ARG A 360 30.74 -6.38 25.84
C ARG A 360 31.67 -6.95 24.81
#